data_AF-A0A7V4W896-F1
#
_entry.id   AF-A0A7V4W896-F1
#
_cell.length_a   1.000
_cell.length_b   1.000
_cell.length_c   1.000
_cell.angle_alpha   90.00
_cell.angle_beta   90.00
_cell.angle_gamma   90.00
#
_symmetry.space_group_name_H-M   'P 1'
#
loop_
_entity.id
_entity.type
_entity.pdbx_description
1 polymer ?
#
loop_
_entity_poly.entity_id
_entity_poly.type
_entity_poly.pdbx_seq_one_letter_code
_entity_poly.pdbx_strand_id
1 'polypeptide(L)'
;MLRRAPITKCIYLLLICAVSCGATLSSNGYKPLERPAYPLYAIVSGNIPTEQNDINQLARNFVLAQMTASKADIDRLHAVNPHFKALCYINGTYTRPNDDLRLAESKYRHDFAMFLAGVLASDIGTSDRQIKIVKDGKPVLLRPSTVQGEYSSIDPQHPSTKFYVTWIRVDDEFMRLDASSSEPGVFTISRGFADTKPAAHKAGARVFCPIYVGADEGGGNYPGSPKDDVLRYALDPASEHGWTWQANKAIQHVKEGYDGVWLDIVSTVFFNMSDMYGQPVQPWNFKTGRVYTPDEYRLAHEKKINYIQESVKKAVGHYPCLVANNFRGINYSEGEGGESLLLKPTKVKPRPLDGYCMENTIGGYADGIRIHEEYKWRPKIIALARSTQDGIAAYPIIGPAGVRSLLLEDDTPERDRFERFGYASYLLTVEKNGKTAFGIPAAYRIPDGKGGYRRLIKLNEQYFYPIGDPAESRKWTDFDGYKLPGTHTYVRRFTNGIVAVNPSNVDDPTIDLGASYLDPMTGAIVRTITMKSQTGKILLSITGR
;
A
#
# COMPACT_ATOMS: atom_id res chain seq x y z
N MET A 1 -26.63 48.56 0.12
CA MET A 1 -27.80 48.06 -0.64
C MET A 1 -27.31 47.27 -1.85
N LEU A 2 -27.28 45.94 -1.77
CA LEU A 2 -27.05 45.04 -2.90
C LEU A 2 -28.11 43.94 -2.78
N ARG A 3 -29.04 43.92 -3.74
CA ARG A 3 -30.24 43.07 -3.73
C ARG A 3 -29.84 41.61 -3.98
N ARG A 4 -30.21 40.72 -3.05
CA ARG A 4 -30.20 39.26 -3.26
C ARG A 4 -31.39 38.87 -4.14
N ALA A 5 -31.15 38.12 -5.20
CA ALA A 5 -32.19 37.46 -5.98
C ALA A 5 -32.68 36.19 -5.27
N PRO A 6 -33.97 35.82 -5.39
CA PRO A 6 -34.51 34.61 -4.78
C PRO A 6 -34.16 33.38 -5.64
N ILE A 7 -33.56 32.37 -5.02
CA ILE A 7 -33.37 31.04 -5.64
C ILE A 7 -34.69 30.30 -5.52
N THR A 8 -35.35 30.11 -6.66
CA THR A 8 -36.59 29.36 -6.80
C THR A 8 -36.33 27.86 -6.61
N LYS A 9 -37.16 27.23 -5.79
CA LYS A 9 -37.22 25.79 -5.52
C LYS A 9 -37.38 24.96 -6.80
N CYS A 10 -36.40 24.13 -7.11
CA CYS A 10 -36.59 22.88 -7.86
C CYS A 10 -36.26 21.72 -6.92
N ILE A 11 -37.21 21.38 -6.05
CA ILE A 11 -37.25 20.11 -5.34
C ILE A 11 -38.41 19.35 -5.99
N TYR A 12 -38.11 18.35 -6.81
CA TYR A 12 -38.94 17.17 -7.13
C TYR A 12 -38.29 16.43 -8.31
N LEU A 13 -37.53 15.37 -8.02
CA LEU A 13 -37.24 14.15 -8.81
C LEU A 13 -35.86 13.62 -8.39
N LEU A 14 -35.79 12.85 -7.29
CA LEU A 14 -34.58 12.07 -6.97
C LEU A 14 -34.90 10.89 -6.05
N LEU A 15 -36.03 10.24 -6.28
CA LEU A 15 -36.44 9.07 -5.50
C LEU A 15 -37.17 8.00 -6.34
N ILE A 16 -36.67 7.74 -7.56
CA ILE A 16 -36.94 6.50 -8.32
C ILE A 16 -35.69 6.18 -9.17
N CYS A 17 -34.57 5.79 -8.55
CA CYS A 17 -33.40 5.29 -9.29
C CYS A 17 -32.80 3.97 -8.78
N ALA A 18 -33.34 3.38 -7.70
CA ALA A 18 -32.77 2.14 -7.15
C ALA A 18 -33.37 0.85 -7.75
N VAL A 19 -34.43 0.94 -8.57
CA VAL A 19 -35.09 -0.23 -9.19
C VAL A 19 -35.03 -0.19 -10.74
N SER A 20 -34.56 0.92 -11.34
CA SER A 20 -34.56 1.11 -12.79
C SER A 20 -33.28 0.71 -13.53
N CYS A 21 -32.14 0.47 -12.86
CA CYS A 21 -30.95 -0.07 -13.54
C CYS A 21 -31.13 -1.52 -14.04
N GLY A 22 -32.09 -2.28 -13.52
CA GLY A 22 -32.37 -3.64 -14.00
C GLY A 22 -33.06 -3.70 -15.36
N ALA A 23 -33.77 -2.64 -15.76
CA ALA A 23 -34.59 -2.65 -16.98
C ALA A 23 -33.85 -2.09 -18.21
N THR A 24 -32.86 -1.22 -18.05
CA THR A 24 -32.05 -0.69 -19.16
C THR A 24 -30.89 -1.60 -19.59
N LEU A 25 -30.44 -2.54 -18.76
CA LEU A 25 -29.36 -3.46 -19.15
C LEU A 25 -29.80 -4.52 -20.17
N SER A 26 -31.10 -4.84 -20.23
CA SER A 26 -31.66 -5.75 -21.24
C SER A 26 -31.63 -5.16 -22.66
N SER A 27 -31.55 -3.83 -22.84
CA SER A 27 -31.62 -3.23 -24.18
C SER A 27 -30.31 -3.29 -24.95
N ASN A 28 -29.18 -3.50 -24.27
CA ASN A 28 -27.86 -3.46 -24.90
C ASN A 28 -27.45 -4.80 -25.54
N GLY A 29 -28.35 -5.79 -25.57
CA GLY A 29 -28.14 -7.03 -26.32
C GLY A 29 -27.12 -7.99 -25.71
N TYR A 30 -26.92 -7.95 -24.39
CA TYR A 30 -26.19 -8.97 -23.63
C TYR A 30 -26.82 -9.14 -22.23
N LYS A 31 -26.55 -10.27 -21.57
CA LYS A 31 -26.95 -10.51 -20.17
C LYS A 31 -25.73 -10.32 -19.26
N PRO A 32 -25.72 -9.36 -18.33
CA PRO A 32 -24.66 -9.22 -17.34
C PRO A 32 -24.51 -10.49 -16.49
N LEU A 33 -23.30 -10.77 -16.04
CA LEU A 33 -23.02 -11.82 -15.06
C LEU A 33 -23.61 -11.45 -13.69
N GLU A 34 -23.97 -12.45 -12.90
CA GLU A 34 -24.41 -12.25 -11.51
C GLU A 34 -23.25 -11.90 -10.56
N ARG A 35 -22.01 -12.13 -11.01
CA ARG A 35 -20.77 -11.84 -10.29
C ARG A 35 -19.74 -11.25 -11.25
N PRO A 36 -18.72 -10.54 -10.75
CA PRO A 36 -17.63 -10.08 -11.59
C PRO A 36 -16.99 -11.22 -12.39
N ALA A 37 -16.64 -10.94 -13.65
CA ALA A 37 -16.00 -11.89 -14.55
C ALA A 37 -14.64 -12.37 -14.03
N TYR A 38 -13.95 -11.51 -13.27
CA TYR A 38 -12.67 -11.79 -12.64
C TYR A 38 -12.68 -11.34 -11.17
N PRO A 39 -11.84 -11.97 -10.30
CA PRO A 39 -11.79 -11.63 -8.88
C PRO A 39 -11.51 -10.15 -8.63
N LEU A 40 -12.32 -9.53 -7.77
CA LEU A 40 -12.11 -8.17 -7.29
C LEU A 40 -11.71 -8.19 -5.81
N TYR A 41 -10.96 -7.18 -5.38
CA TYR A 41 -10.80 -6.85 -3.96
C TYR A 41 -11.06 -5.38 -3.69
N ALA A 42 -11.45 -5.06 -2.46
CA ALA A 42 -11.81 -3.70 -2.07
C ALA A 42 -10.82 -3.09 -1.07
N ILE A 43 -10.60 -1.79 -1.21
CA ILE A 43 -10.07 -0.93 -0.16
C ILE A 43 -11.21 -0.03 0.31
N VAL A 44 -11.55 -0.11 1.60
CA VAL A 44 -12.53 0.76 2.23
C VAL A 44 -11.86 1.47 3.39
N SER A 45 -11.31 2.65 3.10
CA SER A 45 -10.63 3.46 4.11
C SER A 45 -11.63 4.03 5.12
N GLY A 46 -11.31 3.95 6.41
CA GLY A 46 -12.25 4.27 7.48
C GLY A 46 -13.34 3.21 7.66
N ASN A 47 -14.41 3.58 8.35
CA ASN A 47 -15.53 2.67 8.63
C ASN A 47 -16.27 2.29 7.35
N ILE A 48 -16.66 1.03 7.20
CA ILE A 48 -17.49 0.63 6.05
C ILE A 48 -18.89 1.26 6.12
N PRO A 49 -19.56 1.46 4.97
CA PRO A 49 -21.01 1.64 4.95
C PRO A 49 -21.72 0.42 5.56
N THR A 50 -22.70 0.65 6.43
CA THR A 50 -23.35 -0.40 7.23
C THR A 50 -24.75 -0.80 6.73
N GLU A 51 -25.27 -0.13 5.70
CA GLU A 51 -26.55 -0.50 5.07
C GLU A 51 -26.46 -1.94 4.52
N GLN A 52 -27.55 -2.72 4.63
CA GLN A 52 -27.51 -4.14 4.22
C GLN A 52 -27.19 -4.32 2.74
N ASN A 53 -27.60 -3.37 1.89
CA ASN A 53 -27.25 -3.41 0.47
C ASN A 53 -25.74 -3.32 0.26
N ASP A 54 -25.05 -2.43 0.98
CA ASP A 54 -23.60 -2.26 0.89
C ASP A 54 -22.84 -3.50 1.39
N ILE A 55 -23.30 -4.09 2.50
CA ILE A 55 -22.79 -5.38 3.00
C ILE A 55 -22.94 -6.48 1.94
N ASN A 56 -24.11 -6.57 1.30
CA ASN A 56 -24.36 -7.54 0.24
C ASN A 56 -23.43 -7.31 -0.96
N GLN A 57 -23.27 -6.06 -1.39
CA GLN A 57 -22.40 -5.72 -2.52
C GLN A 57 -20.94 -6.04 -2.22
N LEU A 58 -20.45 -5.75 -1.02
CA LEU A 58 -19.08 -6.04 -0.62
C LEU A 58 -18.83 -7.55 -0.54
N ALA A 59 -19.67 -8.29 0.17
CA ALA A 59 -19.47 -9.72 0.39
C ALA A 59 -19.65 -10.57 -0.88
N ARG A 60 -20.57 -10.20 -1.79
CA ARG A 60 -20.86 -11.01 -3.01
C ARG A 60 -19.86 -10.80 -4.13
N ASN A 61 -19.30 -9.60 -4.27
CA ASN A 61 -18.54 -9.21 -5.46
C ASN A 61 -17.02 -9.15 -5.25
N PHE A 62 -16.56 -9.15 -4.01
CA PHE A 62 -15.13 -9.09 -3.70
C PHE A 62 -14.68 -10.37 -3.00
N VAL A 63 -13.44 -10.80 -3.26
CA VAL A 63 -12.84 -11.94 -2.54
C VAL A 63 -12.36 -11.53 -1.15
N LEU A 64 -12.00 -10.26 -0.99
CA LEU A 64 -11.55 -9.68 0.27
C LEU A 64 -11.74 -8.16 0.28
N ALA A 65 -11.71 -7.57 1.48
CA ALA A 65 -11.52 -6.13 1.61
C ALA A 65 -10.60 -5.77 2.78
N GLN A 66 -9.74 -4.78 2.55
CA GLN A 66 -9.10 -4.04 3.64
C GLN A 66 -10.08 -2.98 4.12
N MET A 67 -10.44 -3.01 5.40
CA MET A 67 -11.46 -2.12 5.94
C MET A 67 -11.31 -1.85 7.45
N THR A 68 -12.11 -0.92 7.96
CA THR A 68 -12.45 -0.84 9.38
C THR A 68 -13.92 -1.20 9.56
N ALA A 69 -14.20 -2.25 10.33
CA ALA A 69 -15.54 -2.77 10.59
C ALA A 69 -15.67 -3.25 12.04
N SER A 70 -16.90 -3.22 12.56
CA SER A 70 -17.22 -3.87 13.82
C SER A 70 -17.30 -5.39 13.64
N LYS A 71 -17.16 -6.16 14.73
CA LYS A 71 -17.38 -7.62 14.67
C LYS A 71 -18.75 -7.97 14.08
N ALA A 72 -19.80 -7.25 14.48
CA ALA A 72 -21.16 -7.49 14.00
C ALA A 72 -21.28 -7.29 12.48
N ASP A 73 -20.60 -6.29 11.92
CA ASP A 73 -20.58 -6.09 10.47
C ASP A 73 -19.77 -7.16 9.73
N ILE A 74 -18.67 -7.64 10.32
CA ILE A 74 -17.91 -8.76 9.76
C ILE A 74 -18.75 -10.04 9.76
N ASP A 75 -19.45 -10.33 10.86
CA ASP A 75 -20.37 -11.47 10.94
C ASP A 75 -21.48 -11.37 9.85
N ARG A 76 -21.99 -10.15 9.58
CA ARG A 76 -22.96 -9.91 8.49
C ARG A 76 -22.35 -10.13 7.10
N LEU A 77 -21.09 -9.74 6.87
CA LEU A 77 -20.39 -10.02 5.60
C LEU A 77 -20.23 -11.52 5.39
N HIS A 78 -19.81 -12.27 6.41
CA HIS A 78 -19.66 -13.72 6.33
C HIS A 78 -20.98 -14.46 6.18
N ALA A 79 -22.07 -13.95 6.76
CA ALA A 79 -23.41 -14.50 6.57
C ALA A 79 -23.86 -14.42 5.09
N VAL A 80 -23.41 -13.40 4.35
CA VAL A 80 -23.66 -13.28 2.91
C VAL A 80 -22.70 -14.15 2.09
N ASN A 81 -21.42 -14.20 2.47
CA ASN A 81 -20.40 -15.01 1.80
C ASN A 81 -19.36 -15.52 2.82
N PRO A 82 -19.42 -16.79 3.22
CA PRO A 82 -18.45 -17.38 4.17
C PRO A 82 -17.00 -17.42 3.68
N HIS A 83 -16.77 -17.20 2.37
CA HIS A 83 -15.44 -17.18 1.79
C HIS A 83 -14.84 -15.77 1.68
N PHE A 84 -15.64 -14.72 1.93
CA PHE A 84 -15.16 -13.34 1.93
C PHE A 84 -14.12 -13.15 3.04
N LYS A 85 -13.04 -12.39 2.75
CA LYS A 85 -11.99 -12.09 3.73
C LYS A 85 -12.00 -10.65 4.19
N ALA A 86 -12.28 -10.43 5.47
CA ALA A 86 -12.20 -9.14 6.13
C ALA A 86 -10.80 -8.91 6.70
N LEU A 87 -10.08 -7.90 6.21
CA LEU A 87 -8.71 -7.61 6.64
C LEU A 87 -8.63 -6.25 7.34
N CYS A 88 -8.02 -6.23 8.53
CA CYS A 88 -7.69 -4.99 9.22
C CYS A 88 -6.32 -4.47 8.74
N TYR A 89 -6.17 -3.15 8.63
CA TYR A 89 -4.88 -2.55 8.31
C TYR A 89 -3.93 -2.61 9.52
N ILE A 90 -2.67 -3.01 9.31
CA ILE A 90 -1.57 -2.81 10.26
C ILE A 90 -0.38 -2.19 9.52
N ASN A 91 0.29 -1.21 10.14
CA ASN A 91 1.55 -0.71 9.62
C ASN A 91 2.68 -1.70 9.92
N GLY A 92 3.41 -2.14 8.88
CA GLY A 92 4.41 -3.18 9.02
C GLY A 92 5.84 -2.72 9.30
N THR A 93 6.15 -1.42 9.28
CA THR A 93 7.56 -0.95 9.22
C THR A 93 7.88 0.33 9.98
N TYR A 94 6.92 1.03 10.58
CA TYR A 94 7.21 2.16 11.44
C TYR A 94 6.17 2.38 12.55
N THR A 95 6.56 3.15 13.57
CA THR A 95 5.68 3.51 14.70
C THR A 95 4.59 4.51 14.28
N ARG A 96 3.37 4.38 14.81
CA ARG A 96 2.23 5.29 14.56
C ARG A 96 2.04 6.33 15.68
N PRO A 97 1.23 7.39 15.46
CA PRO A 97 1.00 8.43 16.47
C PRO A 97 0.34 7.95 17.77
N ASN A 98 0.50 8.78 18.81
CA ASN A 98 -0.08 8.81 20.16
C ASN A 98 0.20 7.61 21.08
N ASP A 99 -0.23 6.40 20.73
CA ASP A 99 -0.14 5.27 21.67
C ASP A 99 1.13 4.43 21.47
N ASP A 100 1.63 4.38 20.24
CA ASP A 100 2.77 3.54 19.90
C ASP A 100 4.11 4.22 20.22
N LEU A 101 4.24 5.56 20.19
CA LEU A 101 5.56 6.22 20.30
C LEU A 101 6.21 5.97 21.67
N ARG A 102 5.53 6.31 22.76
CA ARG A 102 6.06 6.13 24.12
C ARG A 102 6.23 4.65 24.45
N LEU A 103 5.30 3.80 24.00
CA LEU A 103 5.43 2.36 24.11
C LEU A 103 6.67 1.84 23.37
N ALA A 104 6.90 2.33 22.15
CA ALA A 104 8.00 1.93 21.31
C ALA A 104 9.34 2.37 21.87
N GLU A 105 9.45 3.60 22.34
CA GLU A 105 10.65 4.06 23.01
C GLU A 105 10.90 3.34 24.35
N SER A 106 9.85 3.05 25.13
CA SER A 106 10.01 2.35 26.42
C SER A 106 10.36 0.88 26.30
N LYS A 107 9.93 0.20 25.23
CA LYS A 107 10.08 -1.27 25.13
C LYS A 107 10.87 -1.76 23.93
N TYR A 108 10.95 -0.96 22.86
CA TYR A 108 11.35 -1.44 21.53
C TYR A 108 12.49 -0.65 20.90
N ARG A 109 13.31 0.08 21.68
CA ARG A 109 14.47 0.82 21.15
C ARG A 109 15.47 -0.04 20.39
N HIS A 110 15.70 -1.26 20.85
CA HIS A 110 16.56 -2.23 20.17
C HIS A 110 15.98 -2.72 18.84
N ASP A 111 14.70 -2.44 18.58
CA ASP A 111 13.95 -2.95 17.42
C ASP A 111 13.82 -1.91 16.31
N PHE A 112 14.30 -0.69 16.55
CA PHE A 112 14.32 0.34 15.54
C PHE A 112 15.46 0.08 14.55
N ALA A 113 15.18 0.35 13.28
CA ALA A 113 16.22 0.41 12.28
C ALA A 113 17.19 1.54 12.66
N MET A 114 18.48 1.28 12.57
CA MET A 114 19.52 2.27 12.83
C MET A 114 20.42 2.42 11.61
N PHE A 115 21.02 3.59 11.44
CA PHE A 115 22.04 3.83 10.42
C PHE A 115 23.39 4.12 11.07
N LEU A 116 24.48 3.85 10.34
CA LEU A 116 25.83 4.17 10.78
C LEU A 116 26.07 5.69 10.65
N ALA A 117 26.07 6.38 11.78
CA ALA A 117 26.29 7.82 11.83
C ALA A 117 27.78 8.18 11.70
N GLY A 118 28.65 7.39 12.33
CA GLY A 118 30.10 7.58 12.33
C GLY A 118 30.81 6.57 13.23
N VAL A 119 31.98 6.96 13.73
CA VAL A 119 32.78 6.22 14.70
C VAL A 119 33.23 7.14 15.84
N LEU A 120 33.55 6.57 17.00
CA LEU A 120 34.19 7.30 18.09
C LEU A 120 35.59 7.76 17.67
N ALA A 121 35.92 9.02 17.90
CA ALA A 121 37.24 9.57 17.58
C ALA A 121 38.33 9.19 18.61
N SER A 122 37.93 8.80 19.82
CA SER A 122 38.81 8.41 20.92
C SER A 122 38.17 7.31 21.76
N ASP A 123 38.98 6.63 22.56
CA ASP A 123 38.49 5.73 23.61
C ASP A 123 37.60 6.51 24.59
N ILE A 124 36.61 5.82 25.17
CA ILE A 124 35.80 6.32 26.28
C ILE A 124 35.66 5.25 27.37
N GLY A 125 35.80 5.65 28.63
CA GLY A 125 35.53 4.84 29.82
C GLY A 125 34.05 4.81 30.19
N THR A 126 33.67 4.06 31.22
CA THR A 126 32.25 3.89 31.64
C THR A 126 31.64 5.13 32.30
N SER A 127 32.47 6.03 32.83
CA SER A 127 32.04 7.27 33.49
C SER A 127 32.10 8.51 32.61
N ASP A 128 32.65 8.40 31.40
CA ASP A 128 32.85 9.55 30.52
C ASP A 128 31.50 10.15 30.10
N ARG A 129 31.42 11.48 30.15
CA ARG A 129 30.24 12.27 29.82
C ARG A 129 30.37 13.04 28.53
N GLN A 130 31.50 12.92 27.84
CA GLN A 130 31.74 13.54 26.54
C GLN A 130 32.25 12.51 25.55
N ILE A 131 31.77 12.62 24.32
CA ILE A 131 32.23 11.81 23.19
C ILE A 131 32.48 12.72 22.00
N LYS A 132 33.38 12.28 21.10
CA LYS A 132 33.56 12.87 19.78
C LYS A 132 33.23 11.85 18.71
N ILE A 133 32.33 12.20 17.80
CA ILE A 133 31.89 11.33 16.69
C ILE A 133 32.39 11.92 15.38
N VAL A 134 33.06 11.07 14.58
CA VAL A 134 33.58 11.44 13.26
C VAL A 134 33.17 10.44 12.18
N LYS A 135 33.07 10.89 10.94
CA LYS A 135 32.88 10.07 9.75
C LYS A 135 33.89 10.52 8.71
N ASP A 136 34.74 9.59 8.25
CA ASP A 136 35.83 9.88 7.32
C ASP A 136 36.72 11.05 7.79
N GLY A 137 37.02 11.06 9.10
CA GLY A 137 37.80 12.12 9.76
C GLY A 137 37.08 13.46 9.97
N LYS A 138 35.83 13.60 9.48
CA LYS A 138 35.04 14.83 9.63
C LYS A 138 34.06 14.73 10.80
N PRO A 139 33.82 15.81 11.57
CA PRO A 139 32.81 15.82 12.62
C PRO A 139 31.41 15.44 12.09
N VAL A 140 30.70 14.60 12.84
CA VAL A 140 29.28 14.31 12.58
C VAL A 140 28.41 15.31 13.32
N LEU A 141 27.40 15.86 12.65
CA LEU A 141 26.41 16.72 13.28
C LEU A 141 25.20 15.88 13.69
N LEU A 142 24.81 15.98 14.95
CA LEU A 142 23.59 15.38 15.50
C LEU A 142 22.84 16.43 16.32
N ARG A 143 21.54 16.23 16.51
CA ARG A 143 20.65 17.05 17.34
C ARG A 143 20.59 16.44 18.73
N PRO A 144 21.06 17.14 19.78
CA PRO A 144 20.82 16.71 21.16
C PRO A 144 19.32 16.68 21.48
N SER A 145 18.97 15.95 22.53
CA SER A 145 17.62 15.87 23.08
C SER A 145 17.13 17.26 23.50
N THR A 146 15.85 17.54 23.27
CA THR A 146 15.20 18.76 23.76
C THR A 146 14.48 18.55 25.08
N VAL A 147 14.37 17.30 25.54
CA VAL A 147 13.79 16.92 26.83
C VAL A 147 14.81 16.14 27.67
N GLN A 148 14.75 16.30 28.99
CA GLN A 148 15.61 15.63 29.96
C GLN A 148 15.05 14.27 30.43
N GLY A 149 13.93 13.83 29.87
CA GLY A 149 13.27 12.57 30.24
C GLY A 149 13.78 11.37 29.44
N GLU A 150 13.13 10.23 29.68
CA GLU A 150 13.37 8.97 28.97
C GLU A 150 12.62 8.89 27.64
N TYR A 151 11.64 9.76 27.36
CA TYR A 151 10.75 9.63 26.21
C TYR A 151 10.57 10.95 25.46
N SER A 152 10.44 10.86 24.15
CA SER A 152 9.99 11.94 23.28
C SER A 152 8.52 12.28 23.56
N SER A 153 8.20 13.56 23.44
CA SER A 153 6.98 14.23 23.91
C SER A 153 6.73 14.11 25.41
N ILE A 154 6.67 15.25 26.10
CA ILE A 154 6.29 15.30 27.52
C ILE A 154 4.82 14.97 27.75
N ASP A 155 3.99 15.14 26.72
CA ASP A 155 2.56 14.87 26.74
C ASP A 155 2.19 13.83 25.67
N PRO A 156 1.76 12.62 26.06
CA PRO A 156 1.27 11.60 25.14
C PRO A 156 0.06 12.03 24.29
N GLN A 157 -0.74 12.99 24.77
CA GLN A 157 -1.91 13.51 24.05
C GLN A 157 -1.52 14.55 23.00
N HIS A 158 -0.33 15.12 23.09
CA HIS A 158 0.19 16.16 22.20
C HIS A 158 1.58 15.76 21.70
N PRO A 159 1.70 14.71 20.87
CA PRO A 159 2.99 14.33 20.31
C PRO A 159 3.61 15.49 19.53
N SER A 160 4.93 15.57 19.58
CA SER A 160 5.66 16.66 18.94
C SER A 160 6.97 16.16 18.35
N THR A 161 7.36 16.75 17.22
CA THR A 161 8.70 16.58 16.65
C THR A 161 9.66 17.57 17.29
N LYS A 162 9.20 18.51 18.11
CA LYS A 162 10.02 19.53 18.81
C LYS A 162 10.45 19.09 20.20
N PHE A 163 9.69 18.22 20.85
CA PHE A 163 10.02 17.62 22.15
C PHE A 163 10.47 16.17 21.95
N TYR A 164 11.78 15.94 21.85
CA TYR A 164 12.33 14.64 21.49
C TYR A 164 13.55 14.26 22.32
N VAL A 165 13.74 12.95 22.46
CA VAL A 165 14.98 12.36 22.96
C VAL A 165 15.79 11.86 21.78
N THR A 166 17.05 12.27 21.71
CA THR A 166 18.01 11.69 20.77
C THR A 166 18.96 10.78 21.53
N TRP A 167 19.11 9.56 21.05
CA TRP A 167 20.11 8.63 21.55
C TRP A 167 20.93 8.04 20.41
N ILE A 168 22.09 7.54 20.78
CA ILE A 168 22.98 6.77 19.91
C ILE A 168 23.16 5.37 20.49
N ARG A 169 23.64 4.44 19.66
CA ARG A 169 24.08 3.11 20.08
C ARG A 169 25.56 2.92 19.76
N VAL A 170 26.32 2.43 20.73
CA VAL A 170 27.69 1.92 20.54
C VAL A 170 27.73 0.53 21.13
N ASP A 171 28.02 -0.47 20.31
CA ASP A 171 27.86 -1.89 20.66
C ASP A 171 26.46 -2.17 21.22
N ASP A 172 26.32 -2.56 22.49
CA ASP A 172 25.03 -2.79 23.16
C ASP A 172 24.61 -1.67 24.12
N GLU A 173 25.40 -0.60 24.24
CA GLU A 173 25.07 0.55 25.06
C GLU A 173 24.27 1.59 24.26
N PHE A 174 23.16 2.06 24.84
CA PHE A 174 22.51 3.30 24.41
C PHE A 174 23.01 4.48 25.25
N MET A 175 23.26 5.60 24.58
CA MET A 175 23.66 6.85 25.23
C MET A 175 22.73 7.95 24.75
N ARG A 176 22.18 8.74 25.68
CA ARG A 176 21.37 9.92 25.33
C ARG A 176 22.31 11.07 25.00
N LEU A 177 22.02 11.80 23.91
CA LEU A 177 22.72 13.05 23.59
C LEU A 177 22.04 14.19 24.34
N ASP A 178 22.72 14.77 25.32
CA ASP A 178 22.16 15.82 26.19
C ASP A 178 22.43 17.23 25.64
N ALA A 179 23.63 17.46 25.10
CA ALA A 179 24.03 18.74 24.53
C ALA A 179 25.13 18.58 23.47
N SER A 180 25.25 19.56 22.59
CA SER A 180 26.40 19.72 21.70
C SER A 180 27.41 20.68 22.31
N SER A 181 28.70 20.38 22.16
CA SER A 181 29.78 21.32 22.48
C SER A 181 29.88 22.43 21.43
N SER A 182 30.67 23.47 21.72
CA SER A 182 31.12 24.44 20.73
C SER A 182 32.08 23.82 19.70
N GLU A 183 32.78 22.75 20.06
CA GLU A 183 33.58 21.97 19.12
C GLU A 183 32.66 21.02 18.30
N PRO A 184 32.67 21.11 16.95
CA PRO A 184 31.84 20.25 16.12
C PRO A 184 32.10 18.76 16.35
N GLY A 185 31.01 17.98 16.44
CA GLY A 185 31.05 16.53 16.63
C GLY A 185 31.35 16.08 18.06
N VAL A 186 31.51 17.01 19.02
CA VAL A 186 31.63 16.70 20.44
C VAL A 186 30.29 16.88 21.13
N PHE A 187 29.86 15.86 21.88
CA PHE A 187 28.56 15.81 22.54
C PHE A 187 28.69 15.45 24.01
N THR A 188 27.87 16.08 24.85
CA THR A 188 27.63 15.64 26.24
C THR A 188 26.61 14.51 26.23
N ILE A 189 26.86 13.46 26.99
CA ILE A 189 26.03 12.25 27.02
C ILE A 189 25.67 11.76 28.41
N SER A 190 24.50 11.14 28.49
CA SER A 190 24.09 10.28 29.59
C SER A 190 24.31 8.81 29.20
N ARG A 191 25.15 8.12 29.99
CA ARG A 191 25.55 6.73 29.80
C ARG A 191 24.50 5.77 30.32
N GLY A 192 24.42 4.56 29.74
CA GLY A 192 23.46 3.54 30.16
C GLY A 192 22.01 3.97 30.01
N PHE A 193 21.71 4.74 28.96
CA PHE A 193 20.36 5.22 28.68
C PHE A 193 19.43 4.04 28.36
N ALA A 194 18.14 4.18 28.68
CA ALA A 194 17.12 3.14 28.48
C ALA A 194 17.53 1.77 29.06
N ASP A 195 18.00 1.77 30.31
CA ASP A 195 18.42 0.59 31.09
C ASP A 195 19.55 -0.24 30.49
N THR A 196 20.33 0.34 29.56
CA THR A 196 21.56 -0.29 29.07
C THR A 196 22.70 -0.13 30.07
N LYS A 197 23.72 -0.99 30.01
CA LYS A 197 24.87 -0.94 30.94
C LYS A 197 26.00 -0.11 30.34
N PRO A 198 26.52 0.92 31.05
CA PRO A 198 27.71 1.65 30.61
C PRO A 198 28.91 0.73 30.38
N ALA A 199 29.58 0.84 29.24
CA ALA A 199 30.76 0.05 28.87
C ALA A 199 31.94 0.93 28.44
N ALA A 200 33.16 0.41 28.49
CA ALA A 200 34.29 1.10 27.85
C ALA A 200 34.27 0.80 26.35
N HIS A 201 34.46 1.81 25.50
CA HIS A 201 34.50 1.66 24.04
C HIS A 201 35.79 2.24 23.48
N LYS A 202 36.28 1.64 22.39
CA LYS A 202 37.53 2.04 21.74
C LYS A 202 37.31 3.09 20.65
N ALA A 203 38.33 3.89 20.38
CA ALA A 203 38.41 4.71 19.18
C ALA A 203 38.14 3.83 17.94
N GLY A 204 37.34 4.33 17.01
CA GLY A 204 36.89 3.58 15.83
C GLY A 204 35.64 2.73 16.07
N ALA A 205 35.13 2.60 17.31
CA ALA A 205 33.86 1.91 17.55
C ALA A 205 32.71 2.60 16.80
N ARG A 206 31.85 1.81 16.17
CA ARG A 206 30.75 2.32 15.32
C ARG A 206 29.67 2.94 16.19
N VAL A 207 29.20 4.11 15.76
CA VAL A 207 28.12 4.85 16.39
C VAL A 207 26.90 4.84 15.48
N PHE A 208 25.78 4.33 16.00
CA PHE A 208 24.52 4.23 15.27
C PHE A 208 23.48 5.20 15.79
N CYS A 209 22.64 5.71 14.90
CA CYS A 209 21.50 6.57 15.24
C CYS A 209 20.19 5.92 14.76
N PRO A 210 19.06 6.12 15.48
CA PRO A 210 17.75 5.68 15.02
C PRO A 210 17.41 6.28 13.65
N ILE A 211 16.72 5.50 12.83
CA ILE A 211 16.14 5.95 11.56
C ILE A 211 14.71 6.41 11.80
N TYR A 212 14.37 7.56 11.24
CA TYR A 212 13.05 8.15 11.24
C TYR A 212 12.35 7.96 9.89
N VAL A 213 11.08 8.32 9.80
CA VAL A 213 10.32 8.35 8.53
C VAL A 213 10.05 9.78 8.12
N GLY A 214 10.45 10.17 6.90
CA GLY A 214 10.16 11.51 6.37
C GLY A 214 11.21 12.16 5.48
N ALA A 215 12.01 11.39 4.75
CA ALA A 215 12.98 11.91 3.77
C ALA A 215 12.33 12.57 2.54
N ASP A 216 11.15 12.09 2.11
CA ASP A 216 10.51 12.47 0.84
C ASP A 216 9.40 13.53 1.01
N GLU A 217 9.09 13.94 2.24
CA GLU A 217 8.00 14.87 2.54
C GLU A 217 8.58 16.17 3.11
N GLY A 218 8.16 17.34 2.60
CA GLY A 218 8.61 18.68 3.07
C GLY A 218 8.28 19.03 4.54
N GLY A 219 7.91 18.04 5.34
CA GLY A 219 7.62 18.09 6.78
C GLY A 219 7.54 16.68 7.37
N GLY A 220 8.63 15.92 7.27
CA GLY A 220 8.74 14.53 7.76
C GLY A 220 8.59 14.35 9.27
N ASN A 221 8.47 13.11 9.75
CA ASN A 221 8.26 12.76 11.15
C ASN A 221 9.59 12.46 11.88
N TYR A 222 10.51 13.44 11.83
CA TYR A 222 11.86 13.37 12.43
C TYR A 222 12.11 14.53 13.42
N PRO A 223 13.10 14.42 14.32
CA PRO A 223 13.42 15.44 15.32
C PRO A 223 13.58 16.82 14.75
N GLY A 224 12.89 17.81 15.31
CA GLY A 224 12.88 19.21 14.92
C GLY A 224 12.42 19.47 13.48
N SER A 225 11.64 18.58 12.87
CA SER A 225 11.03 18.79 11.56
C SER A 225 10.30 20.14 11.47
N PRO A 226 10.31 20.86 10.33
CA PRO A 226 9.59 22.12 10.18
C PRO A 226 8.10 22.01 10.54
N LYS A 227 7.50 20.86 10.23
CA LYS A 227 6.15 20.51 10.65
C LYS A 227 6.20 19.88 12.04
N ASP A 228 5.59 20.55 13.02
CA ASP A 228 5.37 19.95 14.34
C ASP A 228 4.23 18.92 14.25
N ASP A 229 4.57 17.65 14.46
CA ASP A 229 3.72 16.48 14.32
C ASP A 229 4.28 15.39 15.27
N VAL A 230 4.01 14.11 15.06
CA VAL A 230 4.63 13.03 15.84
C VAL A 230 5.98 12.57 15.26
N LEU A 231 6.87 12.03 16.09
CA LEU A 231 8.02 11.25 15.60
C LEU A 231 7.57 9.88 15.09
N ARG A 232 8.21 9.38 14.03
CA ARG A 232 8.03 8.00 13.57
C ARG A 232 9.37 7.33 13.37
N TYR A 233 9.59 6.23 14.06
CA TYR A 233 10.78 5.40 13.91
C TYR A 233 10.54 4.31 12.90
N ALA A 234 11.51 4.10 12.00
CA ALA A 234 11.54 2.90 11.19
C ALA A 234 11.87 1.68 12.07
N LEU A 235 11.19 0.57 11.83
CA LEU A 235 11.43 -0.71 12.51
C LEU A 235 12.42 -1.54 11.71
N ASP A 236 13.35 -2.21 12.39
CA ASP A 236 14.21 -3.20 11.75
C ASP A 236 13.37 -4.43 11.39
N PRO A 237 13.25 -4.81 10.10
CA PRO A 237 12.49 -5.99 9.73
C PRO A 237 13.12 -7.28 10.26
N ALA A 238 14.33 -7.27 10.83
CA ALA A 238 14.96 -8.42 11.46
C ALA A 238 14.73 -8.52 12.99
N SER A 239 14.04 -7.56 13.61
CA SER A 239 13.78 -7.60 15.05
C SER A 239 12.65 -8.58 15.40
N GLU A 240 12.97 -9.62 16.17
CA GLU A 240 11.99 -10.60 16.67
C GLU A 240 10.98 -9.99 17.66
N HIS A 241 11.37 -8.99 18.46
CA HIS A 241 10.44 -8.28 19.33
C HIS A 241 9.46 -7.43 18.49
N GLY A 242 9.96 -6.77 17.44
CA GLY A 242 9.12 -6.07 16.47
C GLY A 242 8.13 -7.02 15.78
N TRP A 243 8.55 -8.24 15.46
CA TRP A 243 7.67 -9.28 14.92
C TRP A 243 6.60 -9.70 15.92
N THR A 244 6.99 -9.89 17.19
CA THR A 244 6.08 -10.23 18.29
C THR A 244 5.01 -9.15 18.48
N TRP A 245 5.41 -7.88 18.44
CA TRP A 245 4.48 -6.76 18.53
C TRP A 245 3.46 -6.76 17.39
N GLN A 246 3.91 -6.95 16.14
CA GLN A 246 3.01 -7.03 14.98
C GLN A 246 2.11 -8.27 15.01
N ALA A 247 2.64 -9.42 15.45
CA ALA A 247 1.88 -10.65 15.62
C ALA A 247 0.77 -10.48 16.67
N ASN A 248 1.05 -9.81 17.79
CA ASN A 248 0.04 -9.53 18.81
C ASN A 248 -1.09 -8.64 18.30
N LYS A 249 -0.78 -7.61 17.50
CA LYS A 249 -1.81 -6.79 16.83
C LYS A 249 -2.66 -7.65 15.86
N ALA A 250 -2.02 -8.52 15.07
CA ALA A 250 -2.75 -9.43 14.18
C ALA A 250 -3.63 -10.43 14.95
N ILE A 251 -3.14 -11.02 16.04
CA ILE A 251 -3.91 -11.92 16.91
C ILE A 251 -5.13 -11.21 17.47
N GLN A 252 -4.96 -9.96 17.94
CA GLN A 252 -6.07 -9.16 18.45
C GLN A 252 -7.16 -8.98 17.39
N HIS A 253 -6.81 -8.51 16.20
CA HIS A 253 -7.82 -8.30 15.14
C HIS A 253 -8.50 -9.59 14.70
N VAL A 254 -7.78 -10.71 14.63
CA VAL A 254 -8.41 -12.00 14.30
C VAL A 254 -9.41 -12.43 15.38
N LYS A 255 -9.09 -12.20 16.67
CA LYS A 255 -10.04 -12.42 17.78
C LYS A 255 -11.25 -11.47 17.74
N GLU A 256 -11.10 -10.28 17.16
CA GLU A 256 -12.18 -9.31 16.94
C GLU A 256 -13.08 -9.69 15.74
N GLY A 257 -12.77 -10.78 15.03
CA GLY A 257 -13.59 -11.33 13.95
C GLY A 257 -12.99 -11.19 12.56
N TYR A 258 -11.89 -10.44 12.38
CA TYR A 258 -11.22 -10.34 11.09
C TYR A 258 -10.63 -11.69 10.66
N ASP A 259 -10.56 -11.93 9.35
CA ASP A 259 -9.89 -13.11 8.78
C ASP A 259 -8.36 -13.01 8.80
N GLY A 260 -7.84 -11.79 8.99
CA GLY A 260 -6.42 -11.50 9.01
C GLY A 260 -6.13 -10.02 8.83
N VAL A 261 -4.97 -9.71 8.26
CA VAL A 261 -4.45 -8.33 8.23
C VAL A 261 -3.83 -7.96 6.89
N TRP A 262 -3.95 -6.68 6.58
CA TRP A 262 -3.27 -5.98 5.50
C TRP A 262 -2.01 -5.32 6.07
N LEU A 263 -0.85 -5.88 5.76
CA LEU A 263 0.46 -5.41 6.21
C LEU A 263 0.99 -4.33 5.27
N ASP A 264 0.97 -3.09 5.73
CA ASP A 264 1.45 -1.96 4.94
C ASP A 264 2.99 -1.88 4.91
N ILE A 265 3.54 -1.40 3.80
CA ILE A 265 4.97 -1.10 3.61
C ILE A 265 5.85 -2.34 3.81
N VAL A 266 5.36 -3.49 3.38
CA VAL A 266 6.25 -4.63 3.14
C VAL A 266 6.93 -4.37 1.81
N SER A 267 8.22 -4.06 1.82
CA SER A 267 8.95 -3.78 0.58
C SER A 267 10.38 -4.27 0.70
N THR A 268 11.05 -4.43 -0.43
CA THR A 268 12.46 -4.80 -0.51
C THR A 268 13.36 -3.57 -0.61
N VAL A 269 12.77 -2.38 -0.54
CA VAL A 269 13.48 -1.10 -0.45
C VAL A 269 13.14 -0.37 0.84
N PHE A 270 14.01 0.57 1.19
CA PHE A 270 13.90 1.39 2.40
C PHE A 270 12.88 2.51 2.18
N PHE A 271 11.69 2.35 2.77
CA PHE A 271 10.61 3.32 2.60
C PHE A 271 10.87 4.59 3.41
N ASN A 272 11.06 5.73 2.72
CA ASN A 272 11.04 7.07 3.31
C ASN A 272 11.93 7.24 4.56
N MET A 273 13.03 6.48 4.64
CA MET A 273 13.90 6.43 5.81
C MET A 273 14.81 7.64 5.86
N SER A 274 14.81 8.36 6.98
CA SER A 274 15.60 9.57 7.18
C SER A 274 16.44 9.55 8.44
N ASP A 275 17.51 10.34 8.45
CA ASP A 275 18.15 10.77 9.68
C ASP A 275 17.30 11.83 10.42
N MET A 276 17.87 12.39 11.48
CA MET A 276 17.23 13.43 12.29
C MET A 276 17.15 14.82 11.64
N TYR A 277 17.66 14.97 10.41
CA TYR A 277 17.58 16.18 9.60
C TYR A 277 16.68 15.99 8.38
N GLY A 278 16.03 14.83 8.24
CA GLY A 278 15.22 14.49 7.07
C GLY A 278 16.05 14.07 5.85
N GLN A 279 17.35 13.75 6.01
CA GLN A 279 18.17 13.28 4.90
C GLN A 279 18.01 11.77 4.72
N PRO A 280 17.92 11.26 3.48
CA PRO A 280 17.81 9.82 3.22
C PRO A 280 18.94 9.01 3.84
N VAL A 281 18.61 7.92 4.53
CA VAL A 281 19.58 6.97 5.10
C VAL A 281 19.20 5.52 4.82
N GLN A 282 20.18 4.63 4.97
CA GLN A 282 19.99 3.19 4.79
C GLN A 282 20.13 2.44 6.11
N PRO A 283 19.30 1.42 6.37
CA PRO A 283 19.34 0.64 7.59
C PRO A 283 20.56 -0.27 7.63
N TRP A 284 21.19 -0.33 8.80
CA TRP A 284 22.31 -1.20 9.10
C TRP A 284 21.83 -2.59 9.51
N ASN A 285 22.42 -3.61 8.91
CA ASN A 285 22.24 -4.99 9.30
C ASN A 285 23.30 -5.36 10.35
N PHE A 286 22.90 -5.35 11.62
CA PHE A 286 23.79 -5.69 12.74
C PHE A 286 24.34 -7.12 12.66
N LYS A 287 23.62 -8.05 12.01
CA LYS A 287 24.08 -9.44 11.87
C LYS A 287 25.24 -9.57 10.88
N THR A 288 25.24 -8.80 9.79
CA THR A 288 26.28 -8.86 8.75
C THR A 288 27.33 -7.77 8.91
N GLY A 289 27.10 -6.79 9.78
CA GLY A 289 28.03 -5.69 10.00
C GLY A 289 28.17 -4.76 8.80
N ARG A 290 27.10 -4.62 7.99
CA ARG A 290 27.01 -3.70 6.85
C ARG A 290 25.57 -3.24 6.62
N VAL A 291 25.34 -2.35 5.65
CA VAL A 291 23.99 -1.97 5.21
C VAL A 291 23.26 -3.19 4.62
N TYR A 292 21.95 -3.27 4.85
CA TYR A 292 21.10 -4.29 4.24
C TYR A 292 21.20 -4.27 2.71
N THR A 293 21.34 -5.44 2.09
CA THR A 293 20.95 -5.56 0.67
C THR A 293 19.43 -5.70 0.54
N PRO A 294 18.84 -5.42 -0.63
CA PRO A 294 17.42 -5.68 -0.88
C PRO A 294 17.00 -7.12 -0.56
N ASP A 295 17.84 -8.11 -0.91
CA ASP A 295 17.56 -9.53 -0.64
C ASP A 295 17.59 -9.88 0.85
N GLU A 296 18.51 -9.29 1.62
CA GLU A 296 18.57 -9.48 3.06
C GLU A 296 17.36 -8.83 3.75
N TYR A 297 16.96 -7.65 3.28
CA TYR A 297 15.80 -6.94 3.78
C TYR A 297 14.51 -7.73 3.51
N ARG A 298 14.35 -8.26 2.29
CA ARG A 298 13.29 -9.22 1.94
C ARG A 298 13.33 -10.46 2.85
N LEU A 299 14.49 -11.07 3.05
CA LEU A 299 14.63 -12.27 3.87
C LEU A 299 14.17 -12.02 5.32
N ALA A 300 14.48 -10.83 5.86
CA ALA A 300 13.98 -10.40 7.17
C ALA A 300 12.44 -10.29 7.17
N HIS A 301 11.85 -9.71 6.12
CA HIS A 301 10.40 -9.71 5.93
C HIS A 301 9.78 -11.12 5.82
N GLU A 302 10.44 -12.07 5.15
CA GLU A 302 9.94 -13.45 5.09
C GLU A 302 9.86 -14.10 6.47
N LYS A 303 10.90 -13.93 7.29
CA LYS A 303 10.91 -14.43 8.68
C LYS A 303 9.81 -13.78 9.50
N LYS A 304 9.64 -12.47 9.38
CA LYS A 304 8.55 -11.72 10.02
C LYS A 304 7.17 -12.27 9.65
N ILE A 305 6.92 -12.45 8.36
CA ILE A 305 5.63 -12.97 7.86
C ILE A 305 5.38 -14.37 8.40
N ASN A 306 6.37 -15.27 8.32
CA ASN A 306 6.25 -16.62 8.87
C ASN A 306 5.97 -16.59 10.38
N TYR A 307 6.68 -15.73 11.12
CA TYR A 307 6.47 -15.56 12.56
C TYR A 307 5.03 -15.12 12.88
N ILE A 308 4.49 -14.13 12.16
CA ILE A 308 3.11 -13.66 12.33
C ILE A 308 2.11 -14.78 12.02
N GLN A 309 2.30 -15.50 10.91
CA GLN A 309 1.42 -16.61 10.50
C GLN A 309 1.36 -17.71 11.56
N GLU A 310 2.52 -18.18 12.04
CA GLU A 310 2.60 -19.23 13.05
C GLU A 310 2.09 -18.76 14.42
N SER A 311 2.37 -17.52 14.80
CA SER A 311 1.89 -16.95 16.08
C SER A 311 0.38 -16.83 16.10
N VAL A 312 -0.22 -16.34 15.02
CA VAL A 312 -1.69 -16.28 14.90
C VAL A 312 -2.28 -17.68 14.91
N LYS A 313 -1.76 -18.61 14.11
CA LYS A 313 -2.22 -20.01 14.10
C LYS A 313 -2.17 -20.66 15.47
N LYS A 314 -1.08 -20.46 16.21
CA LYS A 314 -0.93 -20.95 17.58
C LYS A 314 -1.99 -20.35 18.52
N ALA A 315 -2.31 -19.07 18.35
CA ALA A 315 -3.22 -18.34 19.23
C ALA A 315 -4.71 -18.58 18.95
N VAL A 316 -5.11 -18.80 17.69
CA VAL A 316 -6.52 -18.92 17.28
C VAL A 316 -6.89 -20.24 16.59
N GLY A 317 -5.92 -21.12 16.35
CA GLY A 317 -6.13 -22.46 15.79
C GLY A 317 -6.10 -22.55 14.26
N HIS A 318 -5.99 -21.43 13.54
CA HIS A 318 -5.91 -21.39 12.07
C HIS A 318 -4.99 -20.28 11.58
N TYR A 319 -4.47 -20.41 10.36
CA TYR A 319 -3.68 -19.35 9.74
C TYR A 319 -4.54 -18.11 9.44
N PRO A 320 -3.99 -16.90 9.56
CA PRO A 320 -4.63 -15.68 9.08
C PRO A 320 -4.52 -15.57 7.55
N CYS A 321 -5.42 -14.79 6.96
CA CYS A 321 -5.24 -14.22 5.63
C CYS A 321 -4.28 -13.01 5.72
N LEU A 322 -3.08 -13.12 5.16
CA LEU A 322 -2.10 -12.02 5.15
C LEU A 322 -1.92 -11.46 3.75
N VAL A 323 -2.35 -10.22 3.56
CA VAL A 323 -2.07 -9.45 2.35
C VAL A 323 -1.05 -8.38 2.69
N ALA A 324 -0.04 -8.21 1.84
CA ALA A 324 0.95 -7.15 1.99
C ALA A 324 0.68 -5.99 1.02
N ASN A 325 1.26 -4.82 1.31
CA ASN A 325 1.26 -3.67 0.42
C ASN A 325 2.67 -3.29 -0.04
N ASN A 326 2.76 -2.61 -1.18
CA ASN A 326 4.00 -2.10 -1.81
C ASN A 326 4.79 -3.09 -2.65
N PHE A 327 4.12 -4.01 -3.36
CA PHE A 327 4.74 -4.77 -4.44
C PHE A 327 5.06 -3.83 -5.60
N ARG A 328 6.34 -3.70 -5.95
CA ARG A 328 6.78 -2.82 -7.02
C ARG A 328 6.95 -3.55 -8.33
N GLY A 329 7.25 -4.84 -8.29
CA GLY A 329 7.49 -5.68 -9.46
C GLY A 329 8.80 -5.40 -10.19
N ILE A 330 9.48 -4.29 -9.90
CA ILE A 330 10.84 -3.99 -10.39
C ILE A 330 11.92 -4.80 -9.65
N ASN A 331 11.64 -5.22 -8.42
CA ASN A 331 12.54 -6.00 -7.56
C ASN A 331 12.08 -7.47 -7.51
N TYR A 332 11.69 -8.03 -8.65
CA TYR A 332 10.91 -9.26 -8.71
C TYR A 332 11.71 -10.51 -8.32
N SER A 333 12.93 -10.63 -8.85
CA SER A 333 13.76 -11.84 -8.76
C SER A 333 14.77 -11.74 -7.62
N GLU A 334 15.24 -12.88 -7.12
CA GLU A 334 16.40 -12.90 -6.21
C GLU A 334 17.62 -12.25 -6.90
N GLY A 335 18.42 -11.49 -6.15
CA GLY A 335 19.45 -10.59 -6.67
C GLY A 335 18.93 -9.18 -6.97
N GLU A 336 17.63 -9.02 -7.24
CA GLU A 336 16.96 -7.73 -7.47
C GLU A 336 16.15 -7.28 -6.24
N GLY A 337 16.12 -8.08 -5.17
CA GLY A 337 15.29 -7.90 -3.98
C GLY A 337 14.29 -9.04 -3.75
N GLY A 338 13.91 -9.78 -4.79
CA GLY A 338 13.15 -11.03 -4.67
C GLY A 338 11.71 -10.89 -4.18
N GLU A 339 11.00 -9.80 -4.49
CA GLU A 339 9.60 -9.57 -4.04
C GLU A 339 8.66 -10.76 -4.33
N SER A 340 8.87 -11.47 -5.45
CA SER A 340 8.06 -12.64 -5.79
C SER A 340 8.15 -13.78 -4.77
N LEU A 341 9.26 -13.89 -4.03
CA LEU A 341 9.45 -14.91 -2.99
C LEU A 341 8.53 -14.69 -1.78
N LEU A 342 8.06 -13.45 -1.55
CA LEU A 342 7.06 -13.17 -0.52
C LEU A 342 5.71 -13.85 -0.85
N LEU A 343 5.41 -14.01 -2.14
CA LEU A 343 4.23 -14.69 -2.67
C LEU A 343 4.45 -16.18 -3.01
N LYS A 344 5.65 -16.73 -2.80
CA LYS A 344 5.97 -18.15 -3.05
C LYS A 344 6.34 -18.86 -1.74
N PRO A 345 6.08 -20.17 -1.61
CA PRO A 345 6.66 -20.97 -0.53
C PRO A 345 8.20 -20.91 -0.58
N THR A 346 8.84 -20.74 0.58
CA THR A 346 10.30 -20.83 0.73
C THR A 346 10.63 -21.70 1.93
N LYS A 347 11.92 -22.05 2.10
CA LYS A 347 12.38 -22.78 3.29
C LYS A 347 12.17 -21.98 4.59
N VAL A 348 12.17 -20.65 4.51
CA VAL A 348 12.06 -19.74 5.65
C VAL A 348 10.60 -19.36 5.93
N LYS A 349 9.79 -19.31 4.88
CA LYS A 349 8.36 -19.01 4.91
C LYS A 349 7.62 -20.04 4.05
N PRO A 350 7.27 -21.21 4.61
CA PRO A 350 6.60 -22.28 3.87
C PRO A 350 5.20 -21.87 3.38
N ARG A 351 4.52 -20.99 4.10
CA ARG A 351 3.22 -20.43 3.69
C ARG A 351 3.40 -19.05 3.04
N PRO A 352 3.09 -18.87 1.75
CA PRO A 352 3.19 -17.57 1.10
C PRO A 352 2.21 -16.56 1.70
N LEU A 353 2.40 -15.27 1.39
CA LEU A 353 1.33 -14.29 1.54
C LEU A 353 0.12 -14.70 0.68
N ASP A 354 -1.07 -14.37 1.16
CA ASP A 354 -2.32 -14.62 0.43
C ASP A 354 -2.52 -13.59 -0.69
N GLY A 355 -1.87 -12.42 -0.60
CA GLY A 355 -1.82 -11.42 -1.65
C GLY A 355 -0.74 -10.36 -1.43
N TYR A 356 -0.39 -9.62 -2.48
CA TYR A 356 0.56 -8.51 -2.38
C TYR A 356 0.16 -7.37 -3.33
N CYS A 357 -0.26 -6.25 -2.74
CA CYS A 357 -0.84 -5.12 -3.45
C CYS A 357 0.20 -4.32 -4.24
N MET A 358 -0.14 -4.06 -5.51
CA MET A 358 0.60 -3.17 -6.41
C MET A 358 -0.11 -1.81 -6.45
N GLU A 359 0.29 -0.89 -5.59
CA GLU A 359 -0.33 0.44 -5.55
C GLU A 359 0.00 1.26 -6.78
N ASN A 360 -0.94 2.14 -7.14
CA ASN A 360 -0.79 3.06 -8.26
C ASN A 360 -0.36 2.29 -9.52
N THR A 361 -0.95 1.12 -9.78
CA THR A 361 -0.61 0.30 -10.95
C THR A 361 -1.02 1.02 -12.23
N ILE A 362 -2.17 1.70 -12.18
CA ILE A 362 -2.80 2.33 -13.34
C ILE A 362 -2.49 3.83 -13.39
N GLY A 363 -2.48 4.47 -12.23
CA GLY A 363 -2.23 5.91 -12.10
C GLY A 363 -2.07 6.30 -10.65
N GLY A 364 -2.07 7.60 -10.39
CA GLY A 364 -1.99 8.14 -9.03
C GLY A 364 -2.93 9.31 -8.82
N TYR A 365 -2.92 9.84 -7.61
CA TYR A 365 -3.62 11.05 -7.23
C TYR A 365 -2.61 12.07 -6.70
N ALA A 366 -2.55 13.25 -7.32
CA ALA A 366 -1.75 14.38 -6.84
C ALA A 366 -2.68 15.59 -6.62
N ASP A 367 -2.88 16.39 -7.66
CA ASP A 367 -3.86 17.48 -7.78
C ASP A 367 -5.17 17.03 -8.46
N GLY A 368 -5.34 15.72 -8.61
CA GLY A 368 -6.42 15.07 -9.33
C GLY A 368 -6.01 13.68 -9.79
N ILE A 369 -6.94 12.97 -10.45
CA ILE A 369 -6.69 11.65 -11.02
C ILE A 369 -5.77 11.78 -12.23
N ARG A 370 -4.63 11.07 -12.19
CA ARG A 370 -3.67 11.02 -13.30
C ARG A 370 -3.40 9.57 -13.69
N ILE A 371 -3.74 9.21 -14.92
CA ILE A 371 -3.35 7.92 -15.51
C ILE A 371 -1.87 7.97 -15.89
N HIS A 372 -1.13 6.89 -15.62
CA HIS A 372 0.26 6.77 -16.05
C HIS A 372 0.33 6.76 -17.57
N GLU A 373 1.20 7.58 -18.15
CA GLU A 373 1.57 7.46 -19.55
C GLU A 373 2.23 6.09 -19.84
N GLU A 374 2.21 5.68 -21.12
CA GLU A 374 2.69 4.38 -21.59
C GLU A 374 4.05 3.97 -20.98
N TYR A 375 5.03 4.87 -20.89
CA TYR A 375 6.36 4.55 -20.35
C TYR A 375 6.36 4.17 -18.85
N LYS A 376 5.40 4.65 -18.05
CA LYS A 376 5.20 4.29 -16.63
C LYS A 376 4.22 3.14 -16.47
N TRP A 377 3.16 3.13 -17.27
CA TRP A 377 2.13 2.09 -17.28
C TRP A 377 2.71 0.74 -17.70
N ARG A 378 3.44 0.69 -18.82
CA ARG A 378 3.94 -0.53 -19.45
C ARG A 378 4.78 -1.40 -18.50
N PRO A 379 5.83 -0.90 -17.81
CA PRO A 379 6.61 -1.76 -16.90
C PRO A 379 5.78 -2.33 -15.75
N LYS A 380 4.77 -1.60 -15.25
CA LYS A 380 3.86 -2.08 -14.20
C LYS A 380 2.95 -3.21 -14.71
N ILE A 381 2.39 -3.07 -15.91
CA ILE A 381 1.56 -4.11 -16.52
C ILE A 381 2.38 -5.34 -16.91
N ILE A 382 3.63 -5.17 -17.35
CA ILE A 382 4.55 -6.30 -17.58
C ILE A 382 4.85 -7.04 -16.28
N ALA A 383 5.12 -6.33 -15.18
CA ALA A 383 5.34 -6.95 -13.88
C ALA A 383 4.10 -7.73 -13.40
N LEU A 384 2.90 -7.19 -13.65
CA LEU A 384 1.65 -7.89 -13.36
C LEU A 384 1.46 -9.13 -14.26
N ALA A 385 1.70 -9.04 -15.56
CA ALA A 385 1.65 -10.18 -16.48
C ALA A 385 2.63 -11.29 -16.06
N ARG A 386 3.86 -10.93 -15.70
CA ARG A 386 4.86 -11.86 -15.14
C ARG A 386 4.33 -12.54 -13.87
N SER A 387 3.72 -11.78 -12.97
CA SER A 387 3.14 -12.30 -11.73
C SER A 387 1.98 -13.27 -12.00
N THR A 388 1.09 -12.95 -12.93
CA THR A 388 -0.01 -13.85 -13.31
C THR A 388 0.51 -15.15 -13.91
N GLN A 389 1.51 -15.08 -14.80
CA GLN A 389 2.10 -16.24 -15.47
C GLN A 389 2.90 -17.14 -14.52
N ASP A 390 3.50 -16.56 -13.48
CA ASP A 390 4.15 -17.29 -12.39
C ASP A 390 3.14 -17.90 -11.40
N GLY A 391 1.84 -17.64 -11.55
CA GLY A 391 0.79 -18.18 -10.69
C GLY A 391 0.83 -17.65 -9.25
N ILE A 392 1.25 -16.38 -9.07
CA ILE A 392 1.33 -15.70 -7.77
C ILE A 392 0.23 -14.65 -7.59
N ALA A 393 -0.14 -14.38 -6.34
CA ALA A 393 -1.26 -13.49 -5.97
C ALA A 393 -0.86 -12.01 -5.92
N ALA A 394 -0.43 -11.44 -7.06
CA ALA A 394 -0.19 -10.00 -7.18
C ALA A 394 -1.52 -9.25 -7.38
N TYR A 395 -1.76 -8.22 -6.55
CA TYR A 395 -3.05 -7.55 -6.42
C TYR A 395 -2.97 -6.10 -6.90
N PRO A 396 -3.11 -5.81 -8.21
CA PRO A 396 -3.08 -4.45 -8.70
C PRO A 396 -4.29 -3.64 -8.22
N ILE A 397 -4.09 -2.36 -7.92
CA ILE A 397 -5.16 -1.40 -7.64
C ILE A 397 -5.00 -0.17 -8.53
N ILE A 398 -6.13 0.44 -8.89
CA ILE A 398 -6.15 1.60 -9.78
C ILE A 398 -5.42 2.82 -9.23
N GLY A 399 -5.44 3.05 -7.92
CA GLY A 399 -4.79 4.20 -7.29
C GLY A 399 -4.07 3.84 -5.98
N PRO A 400 -3.97 4.77 -5.01
CA PRO A 400 -3.38 4.48 -3.72
C PRO A 400 -4.30 3.59 -2.86
N ALA A 401 -3.69 2.74 -2.05
CA ALA A 401 -4.35 2.02 -0.97
C ALA A 401 -4.25 2.80 0.35
N GLY A 402 -5.01 2.39 1.37
CA GLY A 402 -5.08 3.07 2.65
C GLY A 402 -5.69 4.48 2.55
N VAL A 403 -5.38 5.37 3.50
CA VAL A 403 -6.11 6.64 3.70
C VAL A 403 -6.22 7.54 2.45
N ARG A 404 -5.23 7.48 1.54
CA ARG A 404 -5.27 8.26 0.29
C ARG A 404 -6.29 7.74 -0.71
N SER A 405 -6.84 6.53 -0.52
CA SER A 405 -7.96 6.00 -1.32
C SER A 405 -9.22 6.85 -1.16
N LEU A 406 -9.34 7.63 -0.08
CA LEU A 406 -10.45 8.56 0.16
C LEU A 406 -10.57 9.63 -0.94
N LEU A 407 -9.47 9.90 -1.66
CA LEU A 407 -9.43 10.85 -2.78
C LEU A 407 -10.12 10.31 -4.05
N LEU A 408 -10.51 9.04 -4.05
CA LEU A 408 -11.14 8.34 -5.17
C LEU A 408 -12.58 7.93 -4.87
N GLU A 409 -13.17 8.42 -3.78
CA GLU A 409 -14.56 8.10 -3.42
C GLU A 409 -15.58 8.98 -4.15
N ASP A 410 -15.17 10.09 -4.76
CA ASP A 410 -16.09 10.95 -5.48
C ASP A 410 -16.50 10.30 -6.82
N ASP A 411 -17.81 10.24 -7.07
CA ASP A 411 -18.39 9.65 -8.27
C ASP A 411 -18.33 10.62 -9.46
N THR A 412 -17.17 10.70 -10.10
CA THR A 412 -16.92 11.62 -11.23
C THR A 412 -16.70 10.86 -12.56
N PRO A 413 -16.98 11.50 -13.71
CA PRO A 413 -16.65 10.93 -15.02
C PRO A 413 -15.17 10.55 -15.16
N GLU A 414 -14.27 11.32 -14.56
CA GLU A 414 -12.82 11.07 -14.55
C GLU A 414 -12.49 9.81 -13.74
N ARG A 415 -13.15 9.62 -12.59
CA ARG A 415 -13.01 8.42 -11.75
C ARG A 415 -13.48 7.17 -12.47
N ASP A 416 -14.63 7.27 -13.12
CA ASP A 416 -15.22 6.20 -13.93
C ASP A 416 -14.35 5.85 -15.16
N ARG A 417 -13.81 6.87 -15.86
CA ARG A 417 -12.78 6.67 -16.91
C ARG A 417 -11.55 5.94 -16.36
N PHE A 418 -11.06 6.34 -15.20
CA PHE A 418 -9.87 5.76 -14.58
C PHE A 418 -10.06 4.29 -14.21
N GLU A 419 -11.23 3.96 -13.67
CA GLU A 419 -11.60 2.59 -13.33
C GLU A 419 -11.76 1.70 -14.58
N ARG A 420 -12.37 2.23 -15.64
CA ARG A 420 -12.46 1.56 -16.95
C ARG A 420 -11.09 1.27 -17.56
N PHE A 421 -10.24 2.29 -17.64
CA PHE A 421 -8.88 2.13 -18.13
C PHE A 421 -8.10 1.10 -17.29
N GLY A 422 -8.24 1.16 -15.97
CA GLY A 422 -7.56 0.26 -15.05
C GLY A 422 -7.97 -1.20 -15.19
N TYR A 423 -9.27 -1.48 -15.26
CA TYR A 423 -9.77 -2.85 -15.38
C TYR A 423 -9.42 -3.45 -16.74
N ALA A 424 -9.57 -2.68 -17.82
CA ALA A 424 -9.15 -3.11 -19.15
C ALA A 424 -7.63 -3.41 -19.20
N SER A 425 -6.80 -2.59 -18.53
CA SER A 425 -5.36 -2.86 -18.39
C SER A 425 -5.08 -4.15 -17.62
N TYR A 426 -5.83 -4.43 -16.56
CA TYR A 426 -5.73 -5.67 -15.81
C TYR A 426 -6.06 -6.90 -16.68
N LEU A 427 -7.11 -6.82 -17.52
CA LEU A 427 -7.50 -7.89 -18.43
C LEU A 427 -6.44 -8.23 -19.49
N LEU A 428 -5.52 -7.30 -19.83
CA LEU A 428 -4.36 -7.65 -20.67
C LEU A 428 -3.43 -8.70 -20.02
N THR A 429 -3.56 -8.95 -18.72
CA THR A 429 -2.63 -9.77 -17.92
C THR A 429 -3.25 -11.01 -17.28
N VAL A 430 -4.58 -11.13 -17.25
CA VAL A 430 -5.26 -12.25 -16.57
C VAL A 430 -5.00 -13.58 -17.26
N GLU A 431 -5.05 -14.68 -16.52
CA GLU A 431 -4.93 -16.04 -17.06
C GLU A 431 -6.06 -16.88 -16.47
N LYS A 432 -6.48 -17.93 -17.17
CA LYS A 432 -7.62 -18.79 -16.78
C LYS A 432 -7.54 -19.29 -15.33
N ASN A 433 -6.34 -19.63 -14.87
CA ASN A 433 -6.09 -20.10 -13.50
C ASN A 433 -5.21 -19.10 -12.72
N GLY A 434 -5.26 -17.81 -13.09
CA GLY A 434 -4.52 -16.75 -12.44
C GLY A 434 -4.96 -16.56 -10.99
N LYS A 435 -4.02 -16.15 -10.14
CA LYS A 435 -4.29 -15.85 -8.71
C LYS A 435 -4.40 -14.35 -8.42
N THR A 436 -4.33 -13.51 -9.44
CA THR A 436 -4.42 -12.05 -9.29
C THR A 436 -5.86 -11.63 -9.07
N ALA A 437 -6.07 -10.50 -8.39
CA ALA A 437 -7.38 -9.89 -8.17
C ALA A 437 -7.26 -8.38 -8.39
N PHE A 438 -8.29 -7.76 -8.97
CA PHE A 438 -8.27 -6.34 -9.28
C PHE A 438 -8.85 -5.50 -8.14
N GLY A 439 -8.09 -4.49 -7.71
CA GLY A 439 -8.39 -3.65 -6.56
C GLY A 439 -9.06 -2.34 -6.92
N ILE A 440 -10.06 -1.95 -6.13
CA ILE A 440 -10.66 -0.62 -6.17
C ILE A 440 -10.91 -0.03 -4.78
N PRO A 441 -10.82 1.30 -4.62
CA PRO A 441 -11.55 2.03 -3.59
C PRO A 441 -13.06 1.85 -3.82
N ALA A 442 -13.69 0.94 -3.07
CA ALA A 442 -15.06 0.49 -3.35
C ALA A 442 -16.15 1.38 -2.73
N ALA A 443 -15.77 2.23 -1.77
CA ALA A 443 -16.69 3.19 -1.17
C ALA A 443 -16.78 4.46 -2.01
N TYR A 444 -18.00 4.94 -2.21
CA TYR A 444 -18.30 6.18 -2.92
C TYR A 444 -19.01 7.15 -2.00
N ARG A 445 -18.70 8.45 -2.14
CA ARG A 445 -19.38 9.54 -1.45
C ARG A 445 -20.47 10.10 -2.34
N ILE A 446 -21.65 10.26 -1.76
CA ILE A 446 -22.78 10.91 -2.41
C ILE A 446 -23.43 11.92 -1.46
N PRO A 447 -24.00 13.02 -1.96
CA PRO A 447 -24.71 13.98 -1.13
C PRO A 447 -25.85 13.33 -0.34
N ASP A 448 -25.98 13.66 0.94
CA ASP A 448 -27.06 13.12 1.81
C ASP A 448 -28.35 13.95 1.77
N GLY A 449 -28.38 15.04 0.99
CA GLY A 449 -29.50 15.98 0.91
C GLY A 449 -29.62 16.96 2.08
N LYS A 450 -28.73 16.88 3.08
CA LYS A 450 -28.68 17.73 4.29
C LYS A 450 -27.41 18.58 4.36
N GLY A 451 -26.67 18.67 3.26
CA GLY A 451 -25.39 19.37 3.19
C GLY A 451 -24.19 18.53 3.66
N GLY A 452 -24.40 17.23 3.94
CA GLY A 452 -23.36 16.25 4.20
C GLY A 452 -23.20 15.25 3.06
N TYR A 453 -22.43 14.20 3.34
CA TYR A 453 -22.25 13.07 2.44
C TYR A 453 -22.54 11.77 3.18
N ARG A 454 -23.14 10.80 2.49
CA ARG A 454 -23.15 9.40 2.91
C ARG A 454 -22.22 8.59 2.02
N ARG A 455 -21.72 7.48 2.56
CA ARG A 455 -20.89 6.53 1.82
C ARG A 455 -21.72 5.31 1.44
N LEU A 456 -21.49 4.76 0.25
CA LEU A 456 -22.09 3.50 -0.23
C LEU A 456 -21.06 2.67 -0.99
N ILE A 457 -21.36 1.40 -1.23
CA ILE A 457 -20.55 0.52 -2.08
C ILE A 457 -21.12 0.54 -3.49
N LYS A 458 -20.29 0.90 -4.48
CA LYS A 458 -20.64 0.91 -5.90
C LYS A 458 -19.58 0.14 -6.69
N LEU A 459 -20.03 -0.53 -7.75
CA LEU A 459 -19.20 -1.26 -8.69
C LEU A 459 -19.48 -0.77 -10.11
N ASN A 460 -18.46 -0.75 -10.95
CA ASN A 460 -18.62 -0.49 -12.38
C ASN A 460 -19.29 -1.68 -13.10
N GLU A 461 -20.21 -1.39 -14.02
CA GLU A 461 -20.92 -2.42 -14.79
C GLU A 461 -19.97 -3.31 -15.60
N GLN A 462 -18.82 -2.78 -16.05
CA GLN A 462 -17.85 -3.52 -16.84
C GLN A 462 -17.31 -4.78 -16.16
N TYR A 463 -17.35 -4.84 -14.83
CA TYR A 463 -16.91 -6.01 -14.09
C TYR A 463 -17.79 -7.22 -14.38
N PHE A 464 -19.04 -6.99 -14.77
CA PHE A 464 -20.06 -8.02 -15.01
C PHE A 464 -20.23 -8.35 -16.49
N TYR A 465 -19.39 -7.81 -17.37
CA TYR A 465 -19.44 -8.15 -18.79
C TYR A 465 -18.98 -9.60 -18.99
N PRO A 466 -19.74 -10.45 -19.72
CA PRO A 466 -19.45 -11.88 -19.90
C PRO A 466 -18.32 -12.11 -20.93
N ILE A 467 -17.16 -11.47 -20.74
CA ILE A 467 -16.05 -11.45 -21.69
C ILE A 467 -15.40 -12.85 -21.90
N GLY A 468 -15.53 -13.74 -20.92
CA GLY A 468 -15.02 -15.12 -20.97
C GLY A 468 -13.55 -15.27 -20.56
N ASP A 469 -12.95 -16.42 -20.89
CA ASP A 469 -11.54 -16.74 -20.63
C ASP A 469 -10.64 -16.05 -21.67
N PRO A 470 -9.35 -15.79 -21.39
CA PRO A 470 -8.41 -15.35 -22.41
C PRO A 470 -8.30 -16.40 -23.53
N ALA A 471 -8.49 -15.97 -24.78
CA ALA A 471 -8.34 -16.82 -25.96
C ALA A 471 -6.91 -16.78 -26.52
N GLU A 472 -6.12 -15.78 -26.11
CA GLU A 472 -4.70 -15.66 -26.42
C GLU A 472 -3.92 -15.21 -25.17
N SER A 473 -2.70 -15.74 -25.02
CA SER A 473 -1.77 -15.37 -23.96
C SER A 473 -0.36 -15.21 -24.53
N ARG A 474 0.20 -14.00 -24.42
CA ARG A 474 1.59 -13.66 -24.76
C ARG A 474 2.45 -13.81 -23.52
N LYS A 475 3.68 -14.31 -23.67
CA LYS A 475 4.67 -14.27 -22.58
C LYS A 475 4.91 -12.81 -22.15
N TRP A 476 5.14 -12.56 -20.87
CA TRP A 476 5.40 -11.21 -20.36
C TRP A 476 6.60 -10.52 -21.04
N THR A 477 7.58 -11.29 -21.55
CA THR A 477 8.71 -10.79 -22.35
C THR A 477 8.34 -10.32 -23.75
N ASP A 478 7.18 -10.75 -24.26
CA ASP A 478 6.59 -10.39 -25.56
C ASP A 478 5.25 -9.63 -25.34
N PHE A 479 5.18 -8.82 -24.29
CA PHE A 479 3.95 -8.08 -23.96
C PHE A 479 3.53 -7.13 -25.09
N ASP A 480 4.48 -6.56 -25.82
CA ASP A 480 4.21 -5.69 -26.96
C ASP A 480 3.61 -6.45 -28.15
N GLY A 481 3.60 -7.78 -28.13
CA GLY A 481 2.85 -8.59 -29.09
C GLY A 481 1.33 -8.39 -29.04
N TYR A 482 0.81 -7.68 -28.02
CA TYR A 482 -0.57 -7.20 -27.97
C TYR A 482 -0.77 -5.83 -28.66
N LYS A 483 0.29 -5.06 -28.92
CA LYS A 483 0.18 -3.72 -29.52
C LYS A 483 -0.12 -3.84 -31.01
N LEU A 484 -1.16 -3.16 -31.47
CA LEU A 484 -1.51 -3.17 -32.89
C LEU A 484 -0.50 -2.32 -33.69
N PRO A 485 -0.02 -2.80 -34.86
CA PRO A 485 0.96 -2.07 -35.67
C PRO A 485 0.50 -0.66 -36.06
N GLY A 486 1.38 0.33 -35.89
CA GLY A 486 1.09 1.72 -36.27
C GLY A 486 0.13 2.47 -35.34
N THR A 487 -0.17 1.92 -34.16
CA THR A 487 -1.11 2.51 -33.19
C THR A 487 -0.50 2.55 -31.79
N HIS A 488 -1.20 3.18 -30.85
CA HIS A 488 -0.91 3.11 -29.42
C HIS A 488 -1.75 2.08 -28.66
N THR A 489 -2.67 1.39 -29.34
CA THR A 489 -3.64 0.49 -28.72
C THR A 489 -3.10 -0.94 -28.59
N TYR A 490 -3.22 -1.48 -27.37
CA TYR A 490 -3.00 -2.88 -27.04
C TYR A 490 -4.34 -3.61 -27.09
N VAL A 491 -4.40 -4.77 -27.75
CA VAL A 491 -5.60 -5.60 -27.86
C VAL A 491 -5.30 -7.02 -27.41
N ARG A 492 -6.23 -7.60 -26.63
CA ARG A 492 -6.20 -9.02 -26.27
C ARG A 492 -7.57 -9.66 -26.50
N ARG A 493 -7.55 -10.87 -27.09
CA ARG A 493 -8.74 -11.70 -27.33
C ARG A 493 -9.14 -12.56 -26.15
N PHE A 494 -10.45 -12.66 -25.98
CA PHE A 494 -11.14 -13.52 -25.02
C PHE A 494 -12.16 -14.38 -25.77
N THR A 495 -12.64 -15.45 -25.14
CA THR A 495 -13.58 -16.39 -25.78
C THR A 495 -14.88 -15.72 -26.22
N ASN A 496 -15.33 -14.68 -25.51
CA ASN A 496 -16.56 -13.95 -25.81
C ASN A 496 -16.32 -12.46 -26.07
N GLY A 497 -15.12 -12.05 -26.49
CA GLY A 497 -14.87 -10.63 -26.74
C GLY A 497 -13.41 -10.27 -26.91
N ILE A 498 -13.16 -8.96 -26.85
CA ILE A 498 -11.83 -8.38 -26.85
C ILE A 498 -11.74 -7.27 -25.80
N VAL A 499 -10.53 -7.05 -25.30
CA VAL A 499 -10.17 -5.85 -24.56
C VAL A 499 -9.22 -5.00 -25.39
N ALA A 500 -9.41 -3.69 -25.39
CA ALA A 500 -8.55 -2.72 -26.04
C ALA A 500 -8.12 -1.64 -25.02
N VAL A 501 -6.85 -1.26 -25.02
CA VAL A 501 -6.28 -0.26 -24.09
C VAL A 501 -5.35 0.67 -24.85
N ASN A 502 -5.59 1.98 -24.78
CA ASN A 502 -4.66 2.99 -25.26
C ASN A 502 -4.06 3.73 -24.04
N PRO A 503 -2.82 3.41 -23.62
CA PRO A 503 -2.14 4.05 -22.49
C PRO A 503 -1.41 5.35 -22.87
N SER A 504 -1.42 5.73 -24.15
CA SER A 504 -0.72 6.94 -24.62
C SER A 504 -1.54 8.20 -24.36
N ASN A 505 -0.90 9.35 -24.59
CA ASN A 505 -1.53 10.66 -24.63
C ASN A 505 -2.02 11.06 -26.04
N VAL A 506 -2.04 10.11 -26.98
CA VAL A 506 -2.48 10.29 -28.37
C VAL A 506 -3.72 9.43 -28.62
N ASP A 507 -4.70 9.97 -29.33
CA ASP A 507 -5.88 9.21 -29.74
C ASP A 507 -5.56 8.34 -30.96
N ASP A 508 -6.05 7.10 -30.98
CA ASP A 508 -6.07 6.27 -32.18
C ASP A 508 -7.47 6.40 -32.82
N PRO A 509 -7.63 7.15 -33.92
CA PRO A 509 -8.94 7.54 -34.44
C PRO A 509 -9.73 6.37 -35.01
N THR A 510 -9.05 5.40 -35.63
CA THR A 510 -9.68 4.24 -36.27
C THR A 510 -8.83 2.99 -36.04
N ILE A 511 -9.35 2.07 -35.25
CA ILE A 511 -8.83 0.71 -35.08
C ILE A 511 -9.79 -0.26 -35.76
N ASP A 512 -9.34 -1.02 -36.75
CA ASP A 512 -10.09 -2.15 -37.32
C ASP A 512 -9.98 -3.37 -36.39
N LEU A 513 -11.12 -3.90 -35.97
CA LEU A 513 -11.20 -5.04 -35.06
C LEU A 513 -11.15 -6.38 -35.80
N GLY A 514 -11.22 -6.38 -37.14
CA GLY A 514 -11.25 -7.57 -37.99
C GLY A 514 -12.57 -8.37 -37.91
N ALA A 515 -13.43 -8.09 -36.94
CA ALA A 515 -14.74 -8.69 -36.74
C ALA A 515 -15.71 -7.66 -36.13
N SER A 516 -17.01 -8.00 -36.11
CA SER A 516 -18.02 -7.16 -35.46
C SER A 516 -18.19 -7.56 -34.00
N TYR A 517 -18.21 -6.58 -33.12
CA TYR A 517 -18.40 -6.74 -31.68
C TYR A 517 -19.52 -5.82 -31.18
N LEU A 518 -20.16 -6.20 -30.10
CA LEU A 518 -21.05 -5.34 -29.33
C LEU A 518 -20.23 -4.46 -28.38
N ASP A 519 -20.42 -3.14 -28.42
CA ASP A 519 -19.96 -2.22 -27.38
C ASP A 519 -21.02 -2.14 -26.27
N PRO A 520 -20.79 -2.75 -25.09
CA PRO A 520 -21.81 -2.82 -24.02
C PRO A 520 -22.23 -1.46 -23.48
N MET A 521 -21.38 -0.43 -23.61
CA MET A 521 -21.66 0.92 -23.11
C MET A 521 -22.64 1.67 -24.01
N THR A 522 -22.62 1.39 -25.32
CA THR A 522 -23.46 2.10 -26.30
C THR A 522 -24.57 1.23 -26.89
N GLY A 523 -24.48 -0.10 -26.74
CA GLY A 523 -25.35 -1.06 -27.40
C GLY A 523 -25.06 -1.23 -28.90
N ALA A 524 -24.10 -0.50 -29.46
CA ALA A 524 -23.80 -0.53 -30.88
C ALA A 524 -22.99 -1.77 -31.28
N ILE A 525 -23.28 -2.31 -32.47
CA ILE A 525 -22.40 -3.28 -33.12
C ILE A 525 -21.36 -2.50 -33.91
N VAL A 526 -20.08 -2.72 -33.58
CA VAL A 526 -18.94 -1.99 -34.14
C VAL A 526 -17.96 -2.96 -34.79
N ARG A 527 -17.41 -2.56 -35.94
CA ARG A 527 -16.27 -3.24 -36.58
C ARG A 527 -14.99 -2.41 -36.45
N THR A 528 -15.14 -1.10 -36.28
CA THR A 528 -14.07 -0.16 -36.01
C THR A 528 -14.37 0.61 -34.73
N ILE A 529 -13.32 1.01 -34.01
CA ILE A 529 -13.44 1.87 -32.83
C ILE A 529 -12.44 3.01 -32.86
N THR A 530 -12.80 4.10 -32.20
CA THR A 530 -11.85 5.14 -31.78
C THR A 530 -11.39 4.83 -30.36
N MET A 531 -10.08 4.78 -30.14
CA MET A 531 -9.47 4.63 -28.83
C MET A 531 -8.83 5.95 -28.41
N LYS A 532 -9.57 6.72 -27.60
CA LYS A 532 -9.04 7.96 -27.03
C LYS A 532 -7.83 7.66 -26.13
N SER A 533 -6.94 8.63 -26.03
CA SER A 533 -5.83 8.64 -25.08
C SER A 533 -6.29 8.24 -23.68
N GLN A 534 -5.50 7.37 -23.05
CA GLN A 534 -5.73 6.88 -21.67
C GLN A 534 -7.13 6.29 -21.46
N THR A 535 -7.63 5.51 -22.42
CA THR A 535 -8.91 4.81 -22.31
C THR A 535 -8.80 3.30 -22.52
N GLY A 536 -9.72 2.57 -21.89
CA GLY A 536 -9.88 1.13 -22.05
C GLY A 536 -11.31 0.82 -22.49
N LYS A 537 -11.46 -0.20 -23.35
CA LYS A 537 -12.74 -0.71 -23.83
C LYS A 537 -12.78 -2.23 -23.72
N ILE A 538 -13.96 -2.75 -23.38
CA ILE A 538 -14.30 -4.16 -23.47
C ILE A 538 -15.43 -4.28 -24.48
N LEU A 539 -15.24 -5.12 -25.49
CA LEU A 539 -16.25 -5.37 -26.53
C LEU A 539 -16.58 -6.86 -26.53
N LEU A 540 -17.87 -7.18 -26.67
CA LEU A 540 -18.37 -8.55 -26.59
C LEU A 540 -18.59 -9.13 -27.99
N SER A 541 -18.28 -10.41 -28.17
CA SER A 541 -18.56 -11.10 -29.43
C SER A 541 -20.06 -11.19 -29.67
N ILE A 542 -20.49 -10.94 -30.91
CA ILE A 542 -21.89 -11.09 -31.31
C ILE A 542 -22.30 -12.55 -31.52
N THR A 543 -21.34 -13.47 -31.67
CA THR A 543 -21.59 -14.90 -31.91
C THR A 543 -21.89 -15.70 -30.63
N GLY A 544 -21.66 -15.10 -29.45
CA GLY A 544 -21.92 -15.72 -28.14
C GLY A 544 -23.23 -15.27 -27.49
N ARG A 545 -24.18 -14.73 -28.28
CA ARG A 545 -25.50 -14.29 -27.81
C ARG A 545 -26.46 -15.45 -27.56
#